data_AF-A0AAD4QVS1-F1
#
_entry.id   AF-A0AAD4QVS1-F1
#
_cell.length_a   1.000
_cell.length_b   1.000
_cell.length_c   1.000
_cell.angle_alpha   90.00
_cell.angle_beta   90.00
_cell.angle_gamma   90.00
#
_symmetry.space_group_name_H-M   'P 1'
#
loop_
_entity.id
_entity.type
_entity.pdbx_description
1 polymer ?
#
loop_
_entity_poly.entity_id
_entity_poly.type
_entity_poly.pdbx_seq_one_letter_code
_entity_poly.pdbx_strand_id
1 'polypeptide(L)'
;MVGTVRMPARWGKFLSITFPQVETFGKLYRTCGNCPNNSPKLPRKCIIDTIRATGPGRWIAAVNYNYGDSVTLKNIEIVGDVKKICAYYEGNNGGNDNPKIKGNFGPTEDGDGKYCVYNKTDIHIS
;
A
#
# COMPACT_ATOMS: atom_id res chain seq x y z
N MET A 1 -10.97 -4.26 -14.00
CA MET A 1 -11.24 -5.04 -12.76
C MET A 1 -10.98 -4.10 -11.58
N VAL A 2 -12.04 -3.70 -10.88
CA VAL A 2 -11.96 -2.75 -9.74
C VAL A 2 -11.80 -3.58 -8.47
N GLY A 3 -10.66 -3.51 -7.80
CA GLY A 3 -10.44 -4.33 -6.61
C GLY A 3 -9.38 -3.78 -5.68
N THR A 4 -9.76 -3.47 -4.45
CA THR A 4 -8.82 -3.28 -3.35
C THR A 4 -8.37 -4.65 -2.82
N VAL A 5 -7.06 -4.90 -2.85
CA VAL A 5 -6.44 -6.00 -2.13
C VAL A 5 -6.27 -5.61 -0.66
N ARG A 6 -7.09 -6.20 0.23
CA ARG A 6 -6.97 -6.03 1.68
C ARG A 6 -6.31 -7.25 2.31
N MET A 7 -5.14 -7.08 2.91
CA MET A 7 -4.53 -8.13 3.72
C MET A 7 -5.10 -8.20 5.14
N PRO A 8 -5.54 -9.39 5.60
CA PRO A 8 -6.00 -9.58 6.98
C PRO A 8 -4.82 -9.52 7.97
N ALA A 9 -5.12 -9.28 9.25
CA ALA A 9 -4.13 -9.25 10.33
C ALA A 9 -3.65 -10.64 10.81
N ARG A 10 -4.20 -11.73 10.25
CA ARG A 10 -3.91 -13.09 10.72
C ARG A 10 -2.65 -13.63 10.05
N TRP A 11 -1.66 -13.98 10.89
CA TRP A 11 -0.38 -14.61 10.53
C TRP A 11 0.52 -13.69 9.70
N GLY A 12 1.84 -13.76 9.91
CA GLY A 12 2.80 -13.02 9.09
C GLY A 12 2.68 -13.52 7.66
N LYS A 13 2.34 -12.63 6.72
CA LYS A 13 2.00 -13.00 5.35
C LYS A 13 2.82 -12.20 4.36
N PHE A 14 3.35 -12.91 3.37
CA PHE A 14 3.97 -12.34 2.19
C PHE A 14 3.01 -12.49 1.00
N LEU A 15 2.86 -11.45 0.18
CA LEU A 15 2.08 -11.49 -1.06
C LEU A 15 2.84 -10.79 -2.17
N SER A 16 2.84 -11.41 -3.33
CA SER A 16 3.20 -10.74 -4.57
C SER A 16 1.92 -10.39 -5.32
N ILE A 17 1.83 -9.16 -5.83
CA ILE A 17 0.73 -8.67 -6.65
C ILE A 17 1.30 -8.30 -8.01
N THR A 18 0.80 -8.98 -9.03
CA THR A 18 1.05 -8.66 -10.44
C THR A 18 -0.30 -8.57 -11.13
N PHE A 19 -0.71 -7.37 -11.50
CA PHE A 19 -1.93 -7.12 -12.28
C PHE A 19 -1.55 -6.37 -13.54
N PRO A 20 -1.93 -6.84 -14.74
CA PRO A 20 -1.60 -6.11 -15.96
C PRO A 20 -2.24 -4.70 -15.97
N GLN A 21 -3.43 -4.53 -15.39
CA GLN A 21 -4.11 -3.24 -15.33
C GLN A 21 -5.12 -3.17 -14.17
N VAL A 22 -5.15 -2.03 -13.48
CA VAL A 22 -6.12 -1.69 -12.43
C VAL A 22 -6.67 -0.29 -12.68
N GLU A 23 -7.95 -0.09 -12.41
CA GLU A 23 -8.65 1.17 -12.70
C GLU A 23 -9.58 1.54 -11.56
N THR A 24 -9.79 2.84 -11.33
CA THR A 24 -10.75 3.40 -10.37
C THR A 24 -10.66 2.76 -8.98
N PHE A 25 -9.79 3.27 -8.10
CA PHE A 25 -9.55 2.66 -6.78
C PHE A 25 -9.43 3.65 -5.63
N GLY A 26 -9.97 3.30 -4.47
CA GLY A 26 -9.69 4.00 -3.22
C GLY A 26 -8.26 3.72 -2.75
N LYS A 27 -7.99 2.48 -2.37
CA LYS A 27 -6.64 2.00 -2.07
C LYS A 27 -6.43 0.70 -2.85
N LEU A 28 -5.44 0.60 -3.73
CA LEU A 28 -5.23 -0.65 -4.47
C LEU A 28 -4.82 -1.77 -3.51
N TYR A 29 -3.82 -1.52 -2.66
CA TYR A 29 -3.39 -2.44 -1.62
C TYR A 29 -3.50 -1.80 -0.25
N ARG A 30 -4.00 -2.54 0.74
CA ARG A 30 -3.88 -2.14 2.13
C ARG A 30 -3.69 -3.31 3.08
N THR A 31 -2.91 -3.09 4.13
CA THR A 31 -2.97 -3.94 5.30
C THR A 31 -4.13 -3.53 6.22
N CYS A 32 -4.71 -4.49 6.94
CA CYS A 32 -5.80 -4.18 7.85
C CYS A 32 -5.30 -3.42 9.09
N GLY A 33 -5.61 -2.13 9.19
CA GLY A 33 -5.18 -1.31 10.31
C GLY A 33 -6.05 -1.35 11.56
N ASN A 34 -7.25 -1.93 11.53
CA ASN A 34 -8.13 -2.03 12.71
C ASN A 34 -8.68 -3.43 12.97
N CYS A 35 -8.11 -4.45 12.32
CA CYS A 35 -8.52 -5.82 12.58
C CYS A 35 -7.96 -6.30 13.92
N PRO A 36 -8.67 -7.20 14.62
CA PRO A 36 -8.08 -7.91 15.74
C PRO A 36 -6.91 -8.79 15.26
N ASN A 37 -6.02 -9.10 16.20
CA ASN A 37 -4.77 -9.86 16.02
C ASN A 37 -3.71 -9.15 15.17
N ASN A 38 -3.79 -7.83 15.02
CA ASN A 38 -2.65 -7.08 14.51
C ASN A 38 -1.50 -7.17 15.53
N SER A 39 -0.30 -7.54 15.07
CA SER A 39 0.84 -7.81 15.95
C SER A 39 2.16 -7.43 15.29
N PRO A 40 3.07 -6.73 15.99
CA PRO A 40 4.42 -6.45 15.48
C PRO A 40 5.25 -7.72 15.26
N LYS A 41 4.85 -8.85 15.85
CA LYS A 41 5.50 -10.17 15.66
C LYS A 41 5.13 -10.83 14.33
N LEU A 42 4.08 -10.34 13.66
CA LEU A 42 3.52 -10.94 12.45
C LEU A 42 3.39 -9.88 11.34
N PRO A 43 4.49 -9.28 10.88
CA PRO A 43 4.45 -8.22 9.88
C PRO A 43 3.90 -8.74 8.55
N ARG A 44 3.15 -7.89 7.84
CA ARG A 44 2.65 -8.17 6.50
C ARG A 44 3.56 -7.51 5.48
N LYS A 45 4.03 -8.28 4.51
CA LYS A 45 4.91 -7.83 3.46
C LYS A 45 4.24 -8.01 2.10
N CYS A 46 4.35 -7.01 1.25
CA CYS A 46 3.84 -7.08 -0.11
C CYS A 46 4.87 -6.60 -1.12
N ILE A 47 4.94 -7.26 -2.27
CA ILE A 47 5.60 -6.73 -3.45
C ILE A 47 4.51 -6.49 -4.50
N ILE A 48 4.49 -5.29 -5.06
CA ILE A 48 3.67 -4.95 -6.22
C ILE A 48 4.65 -4.65 -7.34
N ASP A 49 4.58 -5.44 -8.40
CA ASP A 49 5.51 -5.35 -9.53
C ASP A 49 4.72 -5.33 -10.84
N THR A 50 5.12 -4.42 -11.73
CA THR A 50 4.65 -4.36 -13.12
C THR A 50 3.13 -4.25 -13.20
N ILE A 51 2.61 -3.08 -12.83
CA ILE A 51 1.18 -2.77 -12.94
C ILE A 51 0.95 -1.46 -13.68
N ARG A 52 -0.17 -1.35 -14.39
CA ARG A 52 -0.71 -0.09 -14.90
C ARG A 52 -1.91 0.33 -14.06
N ALA A 53 -1.78 1.42 -13.33
CA ALA A 53 -2.82 1.97 -12.46
C ALA A 53 -3.44 3.23 -13.08
N THR A 54 -4.65 3.09 -13.59
CA THR A 54 -5.41 4.17 -14.22
C THR A 54 -6.33 4.84 -13.20
N GLY A 55 -6.18 6.16 -13.06
CA GLY A 55 -7.00 7.00 -12.21
C GLY A 55 -8.47 7.05 -12.65
N PRO A 56 -9.38 7.53 -11.76
CA PRO A 56 -9.07 8.16 -10.48
C PRO A 56 -8.67 7.16 -9.39
N GLY A 57 -7.56 7.44 -8.70
CA GLY A 57 -6.99 6.62 -7.62
C GLY A 57 -6.58 7.44 -6.41
N ARG A 58 -6.90 7.03 -5.17
CA ARG A 58 -6.38 7.76 -3.98
C ARG A 58 -5.01 7.26 -3.53
N TRP A 59 -4.81 5.95 -3.42
CA TRP A 59 -3.57 5.34 -2.90
C TRP A 59 -3.22 4.05 -3.64
N ILE A 60 -1.98 3.86 -4.08
CA ILE A 60 -1.52 2.54 -4.55
C ILE A 60 -1.39 1.58 -3.36
N ALA A 61 -0.73 2.01 -2.28
CA ALA A 61 -0.51 1.17 -1.11
C ALA A 61 -0.71 1.90 0.22
N ALA A 62 -1.16 1.15 1.23
CA ALA A 62 -1.27 1.61 2.61
C ALA A 62 -0.88 0.50 3.60
N VAL A 63 0.13 0.75 4.44
CA VAL A 63 0.67 -0.23 5.40
C VAL A 63 0.63 0.29 6.85
N ASN A 64 0.74 -0.57 7.86
CA ASN A 64 0.83 -0.15 9.26
C ASN A 64 2.26 -0.24 9.79
N TYR A 65 2.88 0.91 10.07
CA TYR A 65 4.30 0.97 10.44
C TYR A 65 4.58 0.33 11.82
N ASN A 66 3.64 0.49 12.76
CA ASN A 66 3.76 0.00 14.13
C ASN A 66 3.65 -1.53 14.23
N TYR A 67 3.17 -2.19 13.17
CA TYR A 67 3.19 -3.65 13.05
C TYR A 67 4.33 -4.18 12.16
N GLY A 68 5.21 -3.30 11.70
CA GLY A 68 6.32 -3.66 10.81
C GLY A 68 5.88 -4.06 9.41
N ASP A 69 4.66 -3.67 9.00
CA ASP A 69 4.19 -3.94 7.64
C ASP A 69 5.02 -3.14 6.63
N SER A 70 5.29 -3.73 5.48
CA SER A 70 6.01 -3.06 4.39
C SER A 70 5.46 -3.42 3.02
N VAL A 71 5.60 -2.50 2.08
CA VAL A 71 5.32 -2.72 0.67
C VAL A 71 6.52 -2.31 -0.17
N THR A 72 6.88 -3.16 -1.12
CA THR A 72 7.87 -2.85 -2.17
C THR A 72 7.13 -2.62 -3.47
N LEU A 73 7.42 -1.51 -4.15
CA LEU A 73 6.82 -1.17 -5.43
C LEU A 73 7.90 -1.18 -6.51
N LYS A 74 7.60 -1.77 -7.66
CA LYS A 74 8.47 -1.84 -8.83
C LYS A 74 7.66 -1.67 -10.10
N ASN A 75 8.19 -0.91 -11.06
CA ASN A 75 7.61 -0.77 -12.40
C ASN A 75 6.11 -0.42 -12.37
N ILE A 76 5.75 0.62 -11.60
CA ILE A 76 4.37 1.07 -11.44
C ILE A 76 4.10 2.16 -12.46
N GLU A 77 3.26 1.88 -13.45
CA GLU A 77 2.76 2.91 -14.35
C GLU A 77 1.50 3.57 -13.77
N ILE A 78 1.47 4.89 -13.72
CA ILE A 78 0.36 5.73 -13.29
C ILE A 78 -0.19 6.44 -14.51
N VAL A 79 -1.48 6.23 -14.78
CA VAL A 79 -2.17 6.89 -15.90
C VAL A 79 -3.27 7.77 -15.33
N GLY A 80 -3.20 9.07 -15.58
CA GLY A 80 -4.17 10.02 -15.04
C GLY A 80 -4.02 10.25 -13.52
N ASP A 81 -5.14 10.49 -12.83
CA ASP A 81 -5.11 11.08 -11.50
C ASP A 81 -5.00 10.04 -10.35
N VAL A 82 -3.77 9.72 -9.94
CA VAL A 82 -3.48 8.95 -8.72
C VAL A 82 -2.81 9.86 -7.69
N LYS A 83 -3.49 10.13 -6.58
CA LYS A 83 -3.07 11.16 -5.62
C LYS A 83 -1.80 10.80 -4.85
N LYS A 84 -1.67 9.54 -4.44
CA LYS A 84 -0.61 9.08 -3.57
C LYS A 84 -0.18 7.67 -3.93
N ILE A 85 1.11 7.41 -3.82
CA ILE A 85 1.70 6.11 -4.11
C ILE A 85 1.64 5.26 -2.86
N CYS A 86 2.26 5.68 -1.76
CA CYS A 86 2.29 4.90 -0.54
C CYS A 86 2.00 5.76 0.68
N ALA A 87 1.31 5.17 1.67
CA ALA A 87 1.18 5.72 3.00
C ALA A 87 1.46 4.65 4.06
N TYR A 88 1.97 5.12 5.20
CA TYR A 88 2.04 4.31 6.41
C TYR A 88 1.19 4.92 7.53
N TYR A 89 0.56 4.03 8.28
CA TYR A 89 -0.42 4.32 9.30
C TYR A 89 -0.01 3.75 10.66
N GLU A 90 -0.47 4.39 11.73
CA GLU A 90 -0.54 3.79 13.06
C GLU A 90 -1.83 2.97 13.15
N GLY A 91 -1.69 1.64 13.03
CA GLY A 91 -2.80 0.71 13.18
C GLY A 91 -3.15 0.46 14.65
N ASN A 92 -4.36 -0.02 14.89
CA ASN A 92 -4.85 -0.50 16.17
C ASN A 92 -5.24 -1.99 16.11
N ASN A 93 -5.48 -2.60 17.28
CA ASN A 93 -5.74 -4.03 17.40
C ASN A 93 -7.21 -4.30 17.76
N GLY A 94 -8.12 -4.07 16.81
CA GLY A 94 -9.56 -4.30 17.00
C GLY A 94 -10.33 -3.11 17.57
N GLY A 95 -9.81 -1.88 17.42
CA GLY A 95 -10.52 -0.66 17.82
C GLY A 95 -11.50 -0.18 16.74
N ASN A 96 -12.51 0.58 17.18
CA ASN A 96 -13.48 1.21 16.26
C ASN A 96 -12.88 2.43 15.53
N ASP A 97 -11.77 2.97 16.03
CA ASP A 97 -11.12 4.12 15.43
C ASP A 97 -10.43 3.77 14.12
N ASN A 98 -10.43 4.72 13.20
CA ASN A 98 -9.66 4.61 11.98
C ASN A 98 -8.16 4.77 12.28
N PRO A 99 -7.29 3.95 11.65
CA PRO A 99 -5.85 4.10 11.74
C PRO A 99 -5.40 5.51 11.33
N LYS A 100 -4.45 6.07 12.08
CA LYS A 100 -3.97 7.44 11.85
C LYS A 100 -2.85 7.41 10.82
N ILE A 101 -2.92 8.27 9.80
CA ILE A 101 -1.82 8.43 8.85
C ILE A 101 -0.63 9.08 9.55
N LYS A 102 0.58 8.58 9.31
CA LYS A 102 1.82 9.12 9.88
C LYS A 102 2.80 9.61 8.82
N GLY A 103 2.69 9.10 7.60
CA GLY A 103 3.40 9.62 6.44
C GLY A 103 2.80 9.13 5.15
N ASN A 104 3.06 9.87 4.08
CA ASN A 104 2.65 9.53 2.73
C ASN A 104 3.58 10.13 1.69
N PHE A 105 3.59 9.50 0.52
CA PHE A 105 4.44 9.82 -0.61
C PHE A 105 3.60 9.86 -1.88
N GLY A 106 3.85 10.88 -2.70
CA GLY A 106 3.23 11.12 -3.99
C GLY A 106 4.00 10.48 -5.16
N PRO A 107 3.48 10.62 -6.39
CA PRO A 107 4.06 10.02 -7.59
C PRO A 107 5.48 10.51 -7.93
N THR A 108 5.88 11.67 -7.42
CA THR A 108 7.19 12.28 -7.69
C THR A 108 8.17 12.16 -6.51
N GLU A 109 7.78 11.44 -5.46
CA GLU A 109 8.55 11.30 -4.22
C GLU A 109 9.07 9.86 -4.07
N ASP A 110 10.28 9.72 -3.53
CA ASP A 110 10.79 8.44 -3.08
C ASP A 110 10.01 7.95 -1.85
N GLY A 111 9.94 6.64 -1.67
CA GLY A 111 9.45 6.07 -0.42
C GLY A 111 10.47 6.25 0.73
N ASP A 112 10.06 5.91 1.96
CA ASP A 112 10.95 5.95 3.13
C ASP A 112 11.99 4.82 3.18
N GLY A 113 11.96 3.88 2.22
CA GLY A 113 12.88 2.75 2.17
C GLY A 113 12.65 1.69 3.26
N LYS A 114 11.64 1.86 4.12
CA LYS A 114 11.35 0.95 5.25
C LYS A 114 9.95 0.37 5.22
N TYR A 115 8.93 1.22 5.15
CA TYR A 115 7.52 0.82 5.10
C TYR A 115 6.99 0.94 3.68
N CYS A 116 7.42 2.00 2.99
CA CYS A 116 7.19 2.26 1.58
C CYS A 116 8.53 2.14 0.85
N VAL A 117 8.80 0.97 0.29
CA VAL A 117 10.12 0.62 -0.26
C VAL A 117 10.09 0.77 -1.79
N TYR A 118 10.44 1.95 -2.29
CA TYR A 118 10.57 2.24 -3.72
C TYR A 118 11.32 3.56 -3.95
N ASN A 119 11.87 3.75 -5.14
CA ASN A 119 12.35 5.04 -5.61
C ASN A 119 11.36 5.64 -6.61
N LYS A 120 11.37 6.95 -6.79
CA LYS A 120 10.54 7.64 -7.80
C LYS A 120 10.75 7.09 -9.22
N THR A 121 11.92 6.51 -9.50
CA THR A 121 12.21 5.85 -10.79
C THR A 121 11.42 4.58 -11.02
N ASP A 122 10.91 3.94 -9.96
CA ASP A 122 10.01 2.80 -10.05
C ASP A 122 8.56 3.22 -10.37
N ILE A 123 8.29 4.53 -10.40
CA ILE A 123 6.97 5.11 -10.68
C ILE A 123 7.04 5.88 -11.99
N HIS A 124 6.33 5.38 -13.00
CA HIS A 124 6.27 5.99 -14.33
C HIS A 124 4.91 6.69 -14.49
N ILE A 125 4.92 7.99 -14.74
CA ILE A 125 3.68 8.76 -14.92
C ILE A 125 3.47 8.97 -16.42
N SER A 126 2.27 8.60 -16.90
CA SER A 126 1.83 8.66 -18.30
C SER A 126 0.61 9.58 -18.47
#